data_AF-A0A1H0S3H6-F1
#
_entry.id   AF-A0A1H0S3H6-F1
#
_cell.length_a   1.000
_cell.length_b   1.000
_cell.length_c   1.000
_cell.angle_alpha   90.00
_cell.angle_beta   90.00
_cell.angle_gamma   90.00
#
_symmetry.space_group_name_H-M   'P 1'
#
loop_
_entity.id
_entity.type
_entity.pdbx_description
1 polymer ?
#
loop_
_entity_poly.entity_id
_entity_poly.type
_entity_poly.pdbx_seq_one_letter_code
_entity_poly.pdbx_strand_id
1 'polypeptide(L)'
;MFLDLIENVPNEQKGIFERIVSHKLPIILYGMGDISRRVTEKLNGKGIEVAAYAVDAPYRLNDSFMGKPVYDFAIIKKSPEKYVFVSAIGDASDGMPLKRFLEDDSIIHYTISKPDVDHEEITYEYLSDNREKFQRTYDWLSDEESKQTFVAYLNLKVSGNVLYNFNAPRAGRQYFNKTTQMFAGGGHS
;
A
#
# COMPACT_ATOMS: atom_id res chain seq x y z
N MET A 1 12.08 11.32 -22.43
CA MET A 1 11.53 12.41 -21.60
C MET A 1 10.99 11.81 -20.31
N PHE A 2 10.94 12.56 -19.20
CA PHE A 2 10.46 12.08 -17.90
C PHE A 2 9.08 11.39 -18.00
N LEU A 3 8.15 11.96 -18.79
CA LEU A 3 6.81 11.39 -18.97
C LEU A 3 6.81 10.01 -19.65
N ASP A 4 7.86 9.65 -20.39
CA ASP A 4 7.98 8.32 -21.01
C ASP A 4 8.22 7.22 -19.94
N LEU A 5 8.58 7.62 -18.71
CA LEU A 5 8.76 6.74 -17.57
C LEU A 5 7.48 6.57 -16.73
N ILE A 6 6.42 7.31 -17.07
CA ILE A 6 5.15 7.31 -16.35
C ILE A 6 4.11 6.52 -17.13
N GLU A 7 3.50 5.55 -16.47
CA GLU A 7 2.44 4.74 -17.08
C GLU A 7 1.12 5.52 -17.12
N ASN A 8 0.57 5.69 -18.33
CA ASN A 8 -0.78 6.20 -18.53
C ASN A 8 -1.78 5.04 -18.49
N VAL A 9 -2.11 4.58 -17.28
CA VAL A 9 -3.04 3.47 -17.05
C VAL A 9 -4.20 3.91 -16.15
N PRO A 10 -5.38 3.26 -16.27
CA PRO A 10 -6.48 3.52 -15.35
C PRO A 10 -6.06 3.28 -13.90
N ASN A 11 -6.42 4.22 -13.01
CA ASN A 11 -6.12 4.09 -11.60
C ASN A 11 -6.95 2.95 -10.98
N GLU A 12 -6.28 1.93 -10.45
CA GLU A 12 -6.93 0.75 -9.86
C GLU A 12 -7.66 1.07 -8.55
N GLN A 13 -7.43 2.21 -7.91
CA GLN A 13 -8.18 2.61 -6.71
C GLN A 13 -9.55 3.21 -7.06
N LYS A 14 -9.72 3.68 -8.31
CA LYS A 14 -11.00 4.22 -8.78
C LYS A 14 -12.05 3.12 -8.82
N GLY A 15 -13.15 3.31 -8.11
CA GLY A 15 -14.24 2.34 -8.04
C GLY A 15 -13.92 1.07 -7.22
N ILE A 16 -12.86 1.08 -6.41
CA ILE A 16 -12.38 -0.12 -5.71
C ILE A 16 -13.41 -0.67 -4.72
N PHE A 17 -14.13 0.21 -4.02
CA PHE A 17 -15.14 -0.19 -3.03
C PHE A 17 -16.32 -0.87 -3.70
N GLU A 18 -16.78 -0.33 -4.82
CA GLU A 18 -17.88 -0.88 -5.63
C GLU A 18 -17.51 -2.27 -6.15
N ARG A 19 -16.27 -2.44 -6.63
CA ARG A 19 -15.77 -3.75 -7.06
C ARG A 19 -15.68 -4.74 -5.91
N ILE A 20 -15.14 -4.35 -4.76
CA ILE A 20 -15.09 -5.21 -3.56
C ILE A 20 -16.49 -5.69 -3.19
N VAL A 21 -17.47 -4.79 -3.10
CA VAL A 21 -18.85 -5.11 -2.71
C VAL A 21 -19.57 -5.95 -3.78
N SER A 22 -19.24 -5.77 -5.06
CA SER A 22 -19.88 -6.50 -6.17
C SER A 22 -19.76 -8.02 -6.07
N HIS A 23 -18.73 -8.52 -5.39
CA HIS A 23 -18.52 -9.96 -5.16
C HIS A 23 -19.55 -10.57 -4.22
N LYS A 24 -20.17 -9.77 -3.34
CA LYS A 24 -21.14 -10.24 -2.33
C LYS A 24 -20.57 -11.34 -1.41
N LEU A 25 -19.26 -11.31 -1.17
CA LEU A 25 -18.55 -12.23 -0.29
C LEU A 25 -18.08 -11.49 0.97
N PRO A 26 -17.94 -12.20 2.11
CA PRO A 26 -17.30 -11.66 3.30
C PRO A 26 -15.89 -11.13 3.02
N ILE A 27 -15.60 -9.95 3.57
CA ILE A 27 -14.30 -9.27 3.40
C ILE A 27 -13.36 -9.68 4.53
N ILE A 28 -12.16 -10.14 4.16
CA ILE A 28 -11.08 -10.50 5.05
C ILE A 28 -9.94 -9.50 4.86
N LEU A 29 -9.56 -8.77 5.91
CA LEU A 29 -8.36 -7.93 5.85
C LEU A 29 -7.12 -8.76 6.16
N TYR A 30 -6.12 -8.71 5.27
CA TYR A 30 -4.82 -9.33 5.51
C TYR A 30 -3.89 -8.32 6.20
N GLY A 31 -3.58 -8.59 7.47
CA GLY A 31 -2.87 -7.72 8.40
C GLY A 31 -3.65 -7.47 9.70
N MET A 32 -2.93 -7.11 10.77
CA MET A 32 -3.51 -6.72 12.08
C MET A 32 -2.88 -5.45 12.67
N GLY A 33 -2.40 -4.56 11.80
CA GLY A 33 -1.67 -3.35 12.20
C GLY A 33 -2.53 -2.09 12.21
N ASP A 34 -1.88 -0.94 12.34
CA ASP A 34 -2.55 0.36 12.29
C ASP A 34 -3.21 0.62 10.93
N ILE A 35 -2.60 0.16 9.83
CA ILE A 35 -3.22 0.21 8.50
C ILE A 35 -4.52 -0.59 8.45
N SER A 36 -4.57 -1.78 9.07
CA SER A 36 -5.79 -2.59 9.14
C SER A 36 -6.91 -1.86 9.88
N ARG A 37 -6.59 -1.14 10.97
CA ARG A 37 -7.56 -0.30 11.68
C ARG A 37 -8.13 0.80 10.79
N ARG A 38 -7.26 1.55 10.11
CA ARG A 38 -7.66 2.68 9.24
C ARG A 38 -8.47 2.21 8.03
N VAL A 39 -8.09 1.09 7.42
CA VAL A 39 -8.87 0.46 6.33
C VAL A 39 -10.24 0.02 6.84
N THR A 40 -10.33 -0.62 8.01
CA THR A 40 -11.61 -0.98 8.62
C THR A 40 -12.49 0.24 8.86
N GLU A 41 -11.96 1.32 9.41
CA GLU A 41 -12.71 2.57 9.63
C GLU A 41 -13.23 3.16 8.31
N LYS A 42 -12.40 3.17 7.25
CA LYS A 42 -12.81 3.64 5.92
C LYS A 42 -13.92 2.80 5.31
N LEU A 43 -13.84 1.46 5.43
CA LEU A 43 -14.88 0.54 4.96
C LEU A 43 -16.18 0.73 5.75
N ASN A 44 -16.10 0.79 7.08
CA ASN A 44 -17.25 1.02 7.94
C ASN A 44 -17.94 2.36 7.66
N GLY A 45 -17.18 3.43 7.40
CA GLY A 45 -17.71 4.73 6.98
C GLY A 45 -18.49 4.68 5.66
N LYS A 46 -18.29 3.64 4.84
CA LYS A 46 -19.04 3.36 3.60
C LYS A 46 -20.13 2.30 3.79
N GLY A 47 -20.38 1.85 5.02
CA GLY A 47 -21.35 0.79 5.32
C GLY A 47 -20.87 -0.61 4.90
N ILE A 48 -19.56 -0.80 4.69
CA ILE A 48 -18.96 -2.07 4.27
C ILE A 48 -18.36 -2.75 5.50
N GLU A 49 -18.86 -3.93 5.86
CA GLU A 49 -18.42 -4.66 7.05
C GLU A 49 -17.21 -5.56 6.78
N VAL A 50 -16.20 -5.47 7.65
CA VAL A 50 -15.09 -6.44 7.71
C VAL A 50 -15.53 -7.65 8.53
N ALA A 51 -15.51 -8.84 7.92
CA ALA A 51 -15.94 -10.07 8.57
C ALA A 51 -14.88 -10.61 9.54
N ALA A 52 -13.62 -10.57 9.14
CA ALA A 52 -12.50 -11.06 9.94
C ALA A 52 -11.15 -10.50 9.44
N TYR A 53 -10.10 -10.84 10.18
CA TYR A 53 -8.72 -10.53 9.84
C TYR A 53 -7.95 -11.83 9.58
N ALA A 54 -6.88 -11.74 8.80
CA ALA A 54 -5.96 -12.84 8.57
C ALA A 54 -4.51 -12.36 8.65
N VAL A 55 -3.63 -13.20 9.18
CA VAL A 55 -2.17 -12.97 9.20
C VAL A 55 -1.44 -14.27 8.97
N ASP A 56 -0.16 -14.21 8.61
CA ASP A 56 0.66 -15.44 8.62
C ASP A 56 0.88 -15.92 10.06
N ALA A 57 1.00 -17.24 10.23
CA ALA A 57 1.10 -17.88 11.55
C ALA A 57 2.09 -17.23 12.53
N PRO A 58 3.32 -16.80 12.12
CA PRO A 58 4.26 -16.14 13.03
C PRO A 58 3.77 -14.81 13.60
N TYR A 59 2.84 -14.14 12.92
CA TYR A 59 2.29 -12.85 13.32
C TYR A 59 0.95 -12.98 14.06
N ARG A 60 0.44 -14.20 14.26
CA ARG A 60 -0.82 -14.44 14.97
C ARG A 60 -0.60 -14.37 16.49
N LEU A 61 -0.56 -13.14 17.00
CA LEU A 61 -0.39 -12.87 18.43
C LEU A 61 -1.70 -12.99 19.22
N ASN A 62 -2.84 -12.73 18.56
CA ASN A 62 -4.16 -12.75 19.17
C ASN A 62 -5.17 -13.43 18.23
N ASP A 63 -6.20 -14.05 18.82
CA ASP A 63 -7.30 -14.68 18.09
C ASP A 63 -8.42 -13.69 17.69
N SER A 64 -8.30 -12.44 18.12
CA SER A 64 -9.23 -11.38 17.75
C SER A 64 -8.53 -10.03 17.54
N PHE A 65 -9.10 -9.22 16.67
CA PHE A 65 -8.68 -7.85 16.41
C PHE A 65 -9.93 -7.00 16.11
N MET A 66 -10.05 -5.84 16.74
CA MET A 66 -11.23 -4.96 16.63
C MET A 66 -12.58 -5.70 16.82
N GLY A 67 -12.61 -6.67 17.75
CA GLY A 67 -13.82 -7.45 18.06
C GLY A 67 -14.21 -8.51 17.02
N LYS A 68 -13.37 -8.78 16.01
CA LYS A 68 -13.59 -9.81 14.99
C LYS A 68 -12.51 -10.90 15.08
N PRO A 69 -12.78 -12.13 14.60
CA PRO A 69 -11.80 -13.21 14.65
C PRO A 69 -10.59 -12.94 13.75
N VAL A 70 -9.45 -13.53 14.13
CA VAL A 70 -8.20 -13.52 13.38
C VAL A 70 -7.84 -14.95 12.97
N TYR A 71 -7.67 -15.17 11.67
CA TYR A 71 -7.33 -16.46 11.09
C TYR A 71 -5.89 -16.54 10.62
N ASP A 72 -5.38 -17.77 10.49
CA ASP A 72 -4.17 -18.03 9.72
C ASP A 72 -4.47 -17.87 8.23
N PHE A 73 -3.76 -16.96 7.58
CA PHE A 73 -3.91 -16.67 6.16
C PHE A 73 -3.70 -17.92 5.29
N ALA A 74 -2.75 -18.78 5.64
CA ALA A 74 -2.47 -20.02 4.89
C ALA A 74 -3.60 -21.04 4.99
N ILE A 75 -4.44 -20.95 6.03
CA ILE A 75 -5.59 -21.84 6.23
C ILE A 75 -6.81 -21.26 5.52
N ILE A 76 -7.17 -20.00 5.77
CA ILE A 76 -8.40 -19.42 5.25
C ILE A 76 -8.39 -19.29 3.72
N LYS A 77 -7.21 -19.08 3.11
CA LYS A 77 -7.07 -19.00 1.65
C LYS A 77 -7.29 -20.33 0.92
N LYS A 78 -7.43 -21.46 1.63
CA LYS A 78 -7.78 -22.77 1.03
C LYS A 78 -9.25 -22.86 0.60
N SER A 79 -10.07 -21.88 0.95
CA SER A 79 -11.43 -21.72 0.43
C SER A 79 -11.58 -20.34 -0.22
N PRO A 80 -10.81 -20.06 -1.29
CA PRO A 80 -10.70 -18.72 -1.86
C PRO A 80 -12.03 -18.20 -2.42
N GLU A 81 -12.93 -19.09 -2.84
CA GLU A 81 -14.25 -18.78 -3.39
C GLU A 81 -15.22 -18.17 -2.36
N LYS A 82 -14.88 -18.23 -1.07
CA LYS A 82 -15.75 -17.77 0.02
C LYS A 82 -15.46 -16.34 0.47
N TYR A 83 -14.37 -15.74 0.02
CA TYR A 83 -13.87 -14.51 0.61
C TYR A 83 -13.33 -13.54 -0.44
N VAL A 84 -13.45 -12.25 -0.13
CA VAL A 84 -12.65 -11.20 -0.78
C VAL A 84 -11.57 -10.78 0.19
N PHE A 85 -10.32 -10.83 -0.24
CA PHE A 85 -9.19 -10.42 0.59
C PHE A 85 -8.78 -8.98 0.26
N VAL A 86 -8.47 -8.19 1.28
CA VAL A 86 -7.95 -6.84 1.09
C VAL A 86 -6.67 -6.70 1.88
N SER A 87 -5.59 -6.31 1.21
CA SER A 87 -4.32 -6.05 1.87
C SER A 87 -4.42 -4.80 2.76
N ALA A 88 -3.95 -4.93 3.99
CA ALA A 88 -3.83 -3.84 4.95
C ALA A 88 -2.48 -3.89 5.70
N ILE A 89 -1.39 -4.12 4.96
CA ILE A 89 -0.03 -4.17 5.49
C ILE A 89 0.70 -2.85 5.17
N GLY A 90 1.14 -2.14 6.21
CA GLY A 90 1.77 -0.82 6.09
C GLY A 90 3.29 -0.81 5.95
N ASP A 91 3.95 -1.84 6.46
CA ASP A 91 5.39 -2.00 6.36
C ASP A 91 5.68 -3.43 5.91
N ALA A 92 6.05 -3.58 4.64
CA ALA A 92 6.66 -4.82 4.16
C ALA A 92 8.17 -4.58 4.12
N SER A 93 8.78 -4.39 5.29
CA SER A 93 10.24 -4.32 5.45
C SER A 93 10.92 -5.56 4.86
N ASP A 94 10.20 -6.69 4.78
CA ASP A 94 10.59 -7.88 4.02
C ASP A 94 9.95 -8.04 2.63
N GLY A 95 8.96 -7.22 2.24
CA GLY A 95 8.31 -7.19 0.91
C GLY A 95 7.53 -8.46 0.49
N MET A 96 7.99 -9.63 0.92
CA MET A 96 7.58 -10.95 0.47
C MET A 96 6.13 -11.31 0.82
N PRO A 97 5.59 -11.03 2.02
CA PRO A 97 4.21 -11.40 2.34
C PRO A 97 3.20 -10.67 1.44
N LEU A 98 3.40 -9.37 1.23
CA LEU A 98 2.53 -8.58 0.37
C LEU A 98 2.72 -8.90 -1.11
N LYS A 99 3.97 -9.05 -1.58
CA LYS A 99 4.21 -9.47 -2.97
C LYS A 99 3.52 -10.80 -3.27
N ARG A 100 3.67 -11.80 -2.39
CA ARG A 100 2.98 -13.10 -2.52
C ARG A 100 1.46 -12.96 -2.50
N PHE A 101 0.92 -12.04 -1.71
CA PHE A 101 -0.51 -11.76 -1.68
C PHE A 101 -1.01 -11.19 -3.02
N LEU A 102 -0.26 -10.25 -3.60
CA LEU A 102 -0.61 -9.57 -4.85
C LEU A 102 -0.41 -10.45 -6.09
N GLU A 103 0.48 -11.44 -6.01
CA GLU A 103 0.74 -12.41 -7.08
C GLU A 103 -0.09 -13.71 -6.92
N ASP A 104 -0.95 -13.81 -5.90
CA ASP A 104 -1.78 -15.00 -5.66
C ASP A 104 -3.08 -14.91 -6.48
N ASP A 105 -3.03 -15.40 -7.72
CA ASP A 105 -4.18 -15.47 -8.62
C ASP A 105 -5.28 -16.44 -8.15
N SER A 106 -5.02 -17.25 -7.11
CA SER A 106 -6.02 -18.18 -6.58
C SER A 106 -7.07 -17.50 -5.69
N ILE A 107 -6.80 -16.26 -5.23
CA ILE A 107 -7.69 -15.50 -4.36
C ILE A 107 -8.23 -14.25 -5.06
N ILE A 108 -9.44 -13.84 -4.69
CA ILE A 108 -9.95 -12.51 -5.04
C ILE A 108 -9.30 -11.52 -4.08
N HIS A 109 -8.39 -10.69 -4.58
CA HIS A 109 -7.65 -9.76 -3.75
C HIS A 109 -7.70 -8.32 -4.24
N TYR A 110 -7.62 -7.37 -3.31
CA TYR A 110 -7.52 -5.93 -3.55
C TYR A 110 -6.52 -5.29 -2.60
N THR A 111 -6.05 -4.09 -2.95
CA THR A 111 -5.25 -3.26 -2.05
C THR A 111 -5.83 -1.87 -1.95
N ILE A 112 -5.96 -1.35 -0.73
CA ILE A 112 -6.34 0.05 -0.49
C ILE A 112 -5.07 0.81 -0.14
N SER A 113 -4.57 1.59 -1.10
CA SER A 113 -3.25 2.25 -1.00
C SER A 113 -3.26 3.56 -0.20
N LYS A 114 -4.45 4.12 0.07
CA LYS A 114 -4.64 5.38 0.82
C LYS A 114 -5.84 5.27 1.78
N PRO A 115 -5.66 4.70 2.98
CA PRO A 115 -6.76 4.67 3.95
C PRO A 115 -7.07 6.08 4.51
N ASP A 116 -6.08 6.96 4.69
CA ASP A 116 -6.25 8.17 5.52
C ASP A 116 -6.45 9.48 4.77
N VAL A 117 -6.35 9.46 3.44
CA VAL A 117 -6.07 10.69 2.70
C VAL A 117 -6.90 10.79 1.43
N ASP A 118 -7.90 11.68 1.46
CA ASP A 118 -8.61 12.19 0.29
C ASP A 118 -7.90 13.49 -0.16
N HIS A 119 -6.67 13.38 -0.67
CA HIS A 119 -6.00 14.49 -1.37
C HIS A 119 -6.35 14.47 -2.85
N GLU A 120 -6.19 15.62 -3.52
CA GLU A 120 -6.21 15.71 -4.97
C GLU A 120 -5.33 14.61 -5.58
N GLU A 121 -5.92 13.86 -6.50
CA GLU A 121 -5.24 12.76 -7.16
C GLU A 121 -4.19 13.32 -8.13
N ILE A 122 -2.93 12.89 -7.98
CA ILE A 122 -1.92 13.10 -9.01
C ILE A 122 -2.28 12.13 -10.15
N THR A 123 -2.94 12.66 -11.18
CA THR A 123 -3.29 11.92 -12.41
C THR A 123 -2.23 12.11 -13.49
N TYR A 124 -2.29 11.30 -14.55
CA TYR A 124 -1.41 11.46 -15.70
C TYR A 124 -1.59 12.83 -16.36
N GLU A 125 -2.83 13.31 -16.48
CA GLU A 125 -3.16 14.63 -17.04
C GLU A 125 -2.52 15.75 -16.24
N TYR A 126 -2.61 15.68 -14.90
CA TYR A 126 -1.94 16.65 -14.02
C TYR A 126 -0.43 16.69 -14.23
N LEU A 127 0.21 15.53 -14.42
CA LEU A 127 1.64 15.45 -14.73
C LEU A 127 1.97 16.02 -16.11
N SER A 128 1.13 15.75 -17.12
CA SER A 128 1.28 16.27 -18.48
C SER A 128 1.17 17.79 -18.54
N ASP A 129 0.16 18.35 -17.87
CA ASP A 129 -0.07 19.79 -17.77
C ASP A 129 1.08 20.51 -17.05
N ASN A 130 1.77 19.80 -16.15
CA ASN A 130 2.90 20.31 -15.38
C ASN A 130 4.26 19.72 -15.81
N ARG A 131 4.36 19.15 -17.01
CA ARG A 131 5.51 18.32 -17.46
C ARG A 131 6.87 18.99 -17.24
N GLU A 132 6.98 20.29 -17.46
CA GLU A 132 8.24 21.03 -17.37
C GLU A 132 8.74 21.13 -15.92
N LYS A 133 7.82 21.24 -14.96
CA LYS A 133 8.16 21.26 -13.52
C LYS A 133 8.66 19.88 -13.09
N PHE A 134 7.94 18.83 -13.46
CA PHE A 134 8.32 17.46 -13.12
C PHE A 134 9.62 17.01 -13.79
N GLN A 135 9.82 17.35 -15.07
CA GLN A 135 11.09 17.12 -15.77
C GLN A 135 12.25 17.82 -15.05
N ARG A 136 12.08 19.10 -14.70
CA ARG A 136 13.13 19.85 -13.98
C ARG A 136 13.45 19.23 -12.63
N THR A 137 12.43 18.82 -11.86
CA THR A 137 12.64 18.12 -10.59
C THR A 137 13.39 16.82 -10.79
N TYR A 138 13.01 16.01 -11.79
CA TYR A 138 13.69 14.76 -12.13
C TYR A 138 15.17 14.98 -12.50
N ASP A 139 15.46 16.02 -13.29
CA ASP A 139 16.82 16.36 -13.71
C ASP A 139 17.69 16.88 -12.55
N TRP A 140 17.07 17.44 -11.50
CA TRP A 140 17.78 17.89 -10.29
C TRP A 140 18.13 16.77 -9.32
N LEU A 141 17.55 15.57 -9.46
CA LEU A 141 17.92 14.43 -8.63
C LEU A 141 19.31 13.93 -9.03
N SER A 142 20.24 13.98 -8.07
CA SER A 142 21.67 13.74 -8.31
C SER A 142 22.03 12.28 -8.58
N ASP A 143 21.23 11.34 -8.09
CA ASP A 143 21.50 9.92 -8.12
C ASP A 143 20.34 9.13 -8.73
N GLU A 144 20.68 7.99 -9.32
CA GLU A 144 19.71 7.12 -10.00
C GLU A 144 18.70 6.50 -9.03
N GLU A 145 19.08 6.31 -7.76
CA GLU A 145 18.20 5.75 -6.73
C GLU A 145 17.03 6.71 -6.42
N SER A 146 17.33 7.98 -6.25
CA SER A 146 16.37 9.06 -6.07
C SER A 146 15.45 9.21 -7.29
N LYS A 147 16.00 9.14 -8.51
CA LYS A 147 15.21 9.18 -9.75
C LYS A 147 14.24 8.01 -9.86
N GLN A 148 14.69 6.80 -9.57
CA GLN A 148 13.86 5.60 -9.56
C GLN A 148 12.74 5.71 -8.52
N THR A 149 13.06 6.17 -7.32
CA THR A 149 12.09 6.38 -6.23
C THR A 149 11.04 7.43 -6.62
N PHE A 150 11.45 8.53 -7.25
CA PHE A 150 10.55 9.56 -7.73
C PHE A 150 9.58 9.03 -8.79
N VAL A 151 10.09 8.32 -9.80
CA VAL A 151 9.27 7.70 -10.85
C VAL A 151 8.31 6.68 -10.26
N ALA A 152 8.79 5.80 -9.37
CA ALA A 152 7.97 4.81 -8.69
C ALA A 152 6.84 5.46 -7.86
N TYR A 153 7.14 6.52 -7.11
CA TYR A 153 6.13 7.27 -6.36
C TYR A 153 5.04 7.83 -7.29
N LEU A 154 5.42 8.41 -8.42
CA LEU A 154 4.44 8.97 -9.37
C LEU A 154 3.63 7.88 -10.06
N ASN A 155 4.25 6.78 -10.48
CA ASN A 155 3.53 5.63 -11.02
C ASN A 155 2.56 5.02 -10.00
N LEU A 156 2.93 4.94 -8.72
CA LEU A 156 1.99 4.58 -7.65
C LEU A 156 0.79 5.53 -7.60
N LYS A 157 1.02 6.84 -7.69
CA LYS A 157 -0.08 7.82 -7.57
C LYS A 157 -1.02 7.78 -8.77
N VAL A 158 -0.47 7.66 -9.98
CA VAL A 158 -1.24 7.62 -11.23
C VAL A 158 -2.00 6.30 -11.35
N SER A 159 -1.32 5.17 -11.19
CA SER A 159 -1.92 3.84 -11.39
C SER A 159 -2.68 3.33 -10.16
N GLY A 160 -2.35 3.81 -8.96
CA GLY A 160 -2.85 3.24 -7.71
C GLY A 160 -2.15 1.93 -7.28
N ASN A 161 -1.28 1.37 -8.12
CA ASN A 161 -0.62 0.08 -7.90
C ASN A 161 0.51 0.18 -6.87
N VAL A 162 0.31 -0.49 -5.73
CA VAL A 162 1.26 -0.47 -4.61
C VAL A 162 2.62 -1.10 -4.91
N LEU A 163 2.72 -1.97 -5.92
CA LEU A 163 3.97 -2.65 -6.28
C LEU A 163 5.08 -1.67 -6.68
N TYR A 164 4.73 -0.50 -7.22
CA TYR A 164 5.70 0.54 -7.52
C TYR A 164 6.52 0.95 -6.30
N ASN A 165 5.88 1.08 -5.13
CA ASN A 165 6.56 1.47 -3.91
C ASN A 165 7.43 0.34 -3.31
N PHE A 166 7.15 -0.92 -3.64
CA PHE A 166 7.94 -2.06 -3.15
C PHE A 166 9.18 -2.30 -4.00
N ASN A 167 9.10 -2.03 -5.30
CA ASN A 167 10.23 -2.17 -6.21
C ASN A 167 11.14 -0.93 -6.22
N ALA A 168 10.69 0.18 -5.61
CA ALA A 168 11.51 1.36 -5.43
C ALA A 168 12.69 1.05 -4.49
N PRO A 169 13.89 1.56 -4.80
CA PRO A 169 15.01 1.48 -3.88
C PRO A 169 14.66 2.12 -2.52
N ARG A 170 15.20 1.54 -1.45
CA ARG A 170 15.01 2.05 -0.09
C ARG A 170 16.36 2.38 0.53
N ALA A 171 16.62 3.67 0.73
CA ALA A 171 17.58 4.09 1.73
C ALA A 171 17.06 3.66 3.11
N GLY A 172 17.85 2.91 3.88
CA GLY A 172 17.48 2.51 5.24
C GLY A 172 17.12 3.71 6.14
N ARG A 173 16.34 3.46 7.22
CA ARG A 173 15.84 4.43 8.23
C ARG A 173 15.62 5.87 7.71
N GLN A 174 14.37 6.17 7.35
CA GLN A 174 13.93 7.39 6.67
C GLN A 174 14.25 8.74 7.34
N TYR A 175 14.78 8.78 8.56
CA TYR A 175 15.22 10.04 9.20
C TYR A 175 16.49 9.91 10.06
N PHE A 176 17.01 8.69 10.26
CA PHE A 176 18.19 8.46 11.13
C PHE A 176 19.16 7.46 10.50
N ASN A 177 19.94 7.95 9.53
CA ASN A 177 21.14 7.25 9.07
C ASN A 177 22.35 7.63 9.97
N LYS A 178 23.44 6.86 9.88
CA LYS A 178 24.67 7.07 10.69
C LYS A 178 25.17 8.52 10.65
N THR A 179 24.88 9.26 9.57
CA THR A 179 25.24 10.67 9.39
C THR A 179 24.51 11.60 10.36
N THR A 180 23.20 11.39 10.59
CA THR A 180 22.42 12.17 11.58
C THR A 180 22.66 11.78 13.04
N GLN A 181 23.14 10.55 13.31
CA GLN A 181 23.50 10.15 14.68
C GLN A 181 24.79 10.80 15.18
N MET A 182 25.71 11.21 14.29
CA MET A 182 26.93 11.93 14.67
C MET A 182 26.66 13.36 15.20
N PHE A 183 25.49 13.93 14.94
CA PHE A 183 25.11 15.29 15.37
C PHE A 183 24.00 15.33 16.42
N ALA A 184 23.56 14.18 16.96
CA ALA A 184 22.66 14.13 18.11
C ALA A 184 23.42 14.44 19.42
N GLY A 185 24.08 15.60 19.47
CA GLY A 185 24.58 16.20 20.71
C GLY A 185 23.47 17.05 21.31
N GLY A 186 22.69 16.48 22.22
CA GLY A 186 21.58 17.18 22.85
C GLY A 186 21.18 16.60 24.21
N GLY A 187 21.85 17.06 25.27
CA GLY A 187 21.28 17.28 26.61
C GLY A 187 20.89 16.07 27.43
N HIS A 188 21.83 15.56 28.24
CA HIS A 188 21.46 14.98 29.52
C HIS A 188 21.11 16.14 30.48
N SER A 189 19.85 16.18 30.90
CA SER A 189 19.39 16.81 32.13
C SER A 189 18.68 15.76 32.96
#